data_AF-A0A8I2DUF0-F1
#
_entry.id   AF-A0A8I2DUF0-F1
#
_cell.length_a   1.000
_cell.length_b   1.000
_cell.length_c   1.000
_cell.angle_alpha   90.00
_cell.angle_beta   90.00
_cell.angle_gamma   90.00
#
_symmetry.space_group_name_H-M   'P 1'
#
loop_
_entity.id
_entity.type
_entity.pdbx_description
1 polymer ?
#
loop_
_entity_poly.entity_id
_entity_poly.type
_entity_poly.pdbx_seq_one_letter_code
_entity_poly.pdbx_strand_id
1 'polypeptide(L)'
;MTTWLLPILTAILGALGAGIATWHKMRLDATKERSDRDSERARAMRDALKEKRRAILDDESVNIYATLEPVEDEGAFLHNAELRARLKYNCERTAQWPIIRGYASRREVVETYLGDAIADLEAAVRGDGLPAQSHRAAWLDMIYEKEIPQPRHYTEVAAEMMTEGIDPDFEELQYEAFCEERERRQRSHRRIFSRMSSPPGVARQRSETPPAG
;
A
#
# COMPACT_ATOMS: atom_id res chain seq x y z
N MET A 1 34.02 39.62 -40.16
CA MET A 1 33.38 38.29 -40.41
C MET A 1 32.82 37.72 -39.10
N THR A 2 31.76 38.29 -38.54
CA THR A 2 31.20 37.88 -37.22
C THR A 2 29.66 37.79 -37.19
N THR A 3 28.98 38.17 -38.28
CA THR A 3 27.51 38.23 -38.37
C THR A 3 26.82 36.87 -38.52
N TRP A 4 27.55 35.81 -38.86
CA TRP A 4 26.96 34.47 -39.09
C TRP A 4 26.95 33.56 -37.85
N LEU A 5 27.66 33.91 -36.79
CA LEU A 5 27.78 33.06 -35.58
C LEU A 5 26.54 33.13 -34.67
N LEU A 6 25.92 34.31 -34.57
CA LEU A 6 24.72 34.53 -33.75
C LEU A 6 23.50 33.69 -34.17
N PRO A 7 23.12 33.63 -35.48
CA PRO A 7 21.99 32.82 -35.93
C PRO A 7 22.24 31.31 -35.78
N ILE A 8 23.50 30.87 -35.92
CA ILE A 8 23.88 29.46 -35.71
C ILE A 8 23.74 29.08 -34.24
N LEU A 9 24.21 29.94 -33.32
CA LEU A 9 24.09 29.71 -31.88
C LEU A 9 22.62 29.69 -31.41
N THR A 10 21.78 30.58 -31.94
CA THR A 10 20.34 30.58 -31.63
C THR A 10 19.62 29.37 -32.21
N ALA A 11 19.97 28.90 -33.42
CA ALA A 11 19.42 27.67 -33.98
C ALA A 11 19.79 26.43 -33.16
N ILE A 12 21.05 26.33 -32.68
CA ILE A 12 21.51 25.23 -31.82
C ILE A 12 20.77 25.26 -30.47
N LEU A 13 20.64 26.43 -29.84
CA LEU A 13 19.89 26.58 -28.59
C LEU A 13 18.40 26.27 -28.76
N GLY A 14 17.79 26.68 -29.88
CA GLY A 14 16.40 26.34 -30.22
C GLY A 14 16.18 24.84 -30.43
N ALA A 15 17.09 24.17 -31.13
CA ALA A 15 17.05 22.72 -31.33
C ALA A 15 17.25 21.93 -30.03
N LEU A 16 18.16 22.39 -29.15
CA LEU A 16 18.37 21.80 -27.83
C LEU A 16 17.15 21.97 -26.92
N GLY A 17 16.53 23.17 -26.91
CA GLY A 17 15.31 23.44 -26.16
C GLY A 17 14.13 22.59 -26.66
N ALA A 18 13.97 22.45 -27.97
CA ALA A 18 12.96 21.57 -28.57
C ALA A 18 13.20 20.10 -28.22
N GLY A 19 14.45 19.64 -28.22
CA GLY A 19 14.82 18.28 -27.82
C GLY A 19 14.45 17.96 -26.37
N ILE A 20 14.76 18.86 -25.44
CA ILE A 20 14.41 18.71 -24.01
C ILE A 20 12.88 18.71 -23.81
N ALA A 21 12.17 19.63 -24.46
CA ALA A 21 10.71 19.69 -24.38
C ALA A 21 10.04 18.43 -24.93
N THR A 22 10.55 17.90 -26.05
CA THR A 22 10.02 16.67 -26.66
C THR A 22 10.28 15.45 -25.77
N TRP A 23 11.47 15.35 -25.18
CA TRP A 23 11.80 14.28 -24.23
C TRP A 23 10.96 14.34 -22.95
N HIS A 24 10.75 15.53 -22.38
CA HIS A 24 9.85 15.72 -21.24
C HIS A 24 8.41 15.35 -21.58
N LYS A 25 7.91 15.74 -22.76
CA LYS A 25 6.57 15.39 -23.24
C LYS A 25 6.42 13.87 -23.39
N MET A 26 7.35 13.20 -24.07
CA MET A 26 7.35 11.74 -24.21
C MET A 26 7.36 11.02 -22.84
N ARG A 27 8.13 11.54 -21.88
CA ARG A 27 8.18 10.98 -20.53
C ARG A 27 6.86 11.16 -19.77
N LEU A 28 6.22 12.33 -19.91
CA LEU A 28 4.90 12.60 -19.33
C LEU A 28 3.82 11.71 -19.96
N ASP A 29 3.82 11.58 -21.29
CA ASP A 29 2.88 10.72 -22.02
C ASP A 29 3.04 9.25 -21.60
N ALA A 30 4.28 8.75 -21.50
CA ALA A 30 4.56 7.39 -21.02
C ALA A 30 4.20 7.18 -19.53
N THR A 31 4.21 8.24 -18.72
CA THR A 31 3.78 8.18 -17.32
C THR A 31 2.26 8.15 -17.24
N LYS A 32 1.59 8.95 -18.06
CA LYS A 32 0.14 9.01 -18.17
C LYS A 32 -0.44 7.70 -18.68
N GLU A 33 0.11 7.14 -19.76
CA GLU A 33 -0.36 5.87 -20.32
C GLU A 33 -0.22 4.71 -19.32
N ARG A 34 0.83 4.73 -18.48
CA ARG A 34 0.98 3.79 -17.37
C ARG A 34 -0.04 4.01 -16.27
N SER A 35 -0.32 5.26 -15.91
CA SER A 35 -1.34 5.62 -14.92
C SER A 35 -2.76 5.23 -15.36
N ASP A 36 -3.07 5.43 -16.64
CA ASP A 36 -4.38 5.09 -17.23
C ASP A 36 -4.58 3.57 -17.19
N ARG A 37 -3.57 2.79 -17.59
CA ARG A 37 -3.59 1.31 -17.49
C ARG A 37 -3.71 0.80 -16.06
N ASP A 38 -3.00 1.43 -15.11
CA ASP A 38 -3.08 1.06 -13.70
C ASP A 38 -4.48 1.35 -13.12
N SER A 39 -5.10 2.46 -13.53
CA SER A 39 -6.45 2.85 -13.13
C SER A 39 -7.52 1.92 -13.71
N GLU A 40 -7.37 1.50 -14.98
CA GLU A 40 -8.25 0.50 -15.61
C GLU A 40 -8.15 -0.85 -14.90
N ARG A 41 -6.93 -1.27 -14.57
CA ARG A 41 -6.69 -2.52 -13.83
C ARG A 41 -7.28 -2.45 -12.42
N ALA A 42 -7.01 -1.37 -11.68
CA ALA A 42 -7.58 -1.15 -10.36
C ALA A 42 -9.12 -1.17 -10.38
N ARG A 43 -9.75 -0.62 -11.43
CA ARG A 43 -11.19 -0.67 -11.63
C ARG A 43 -11.70 -2.09 -11.86
N ALA A 44 -11.09 -2.84 -12.77
CA ALA A 44 -11.45 -4.23 -13.04
C ALA A 44 -11.31 -5.10 -11.79
N MET A 45 -10.23 -4.90 -11.04
CA MET A 45 -9.98 -5.59 -9.77
C MET A 45 -10.98 -5.23 -8.69
N ARG A 46 -11.34 -3.95 -8.56
CA ARG A 46 -12.37 -3.51 -7.61
C ARG A 46 -13.69 -4.21 -7.88
N ASP A 47 -14.08 -4.29 -9.15
CA ASP A 47 -15.36 -4.89 -9.55
C ASP A 47 -15.33 -6.42 -9.32
N ALA A 48 -14.22 -7.08 -9.65
CA ALA A 48 -14.02 -8.50 -9.33
C ALA A 48 -14.05 -8.75 -7.82
N LEU A 49 -13.39 -7.91 -7.02
CA LEU A 49 -13.34 -8.06 -5.56
C LEU A 49 -14.71 -7.83 -4.91
N LYS A 50 -15.52 -6.89 -5.44
CA LYS A 50 -16.92 -6.70 -5.03
C LYS A 50 -17.76 -7.94 -5.30
N GLU A 51 -17.60 -8.57 -6.46
CA GLU A 51 -18.27 -9.81 -6.82
C GLU A 51 -17.86 -10.96 -5.90
N LYS A 52 -16.55 -11.16 -5.70
CA LYS A 52 -16.02 -12.20 -4.80
C LYS A 52 -16.47 -11.99 -3.37
N ARG A 53 -16.43 -10.75 -2.85
CA ARG A 53 -16.95 -10.41 -1.52
C ARG A 53 -18.40 -10.83 -1.38
N ARG A 54 -19.26 -10.53 -2.36
CA ARG A 54 -20.67 -10.94 -2.35
C ARG A 54 -20.80 -12.45 -2.32
N ALA A 55 -20.11 -13.17 -3.22
CA ALA A 55 -20.15 -14.64 -3.26
C ALA A 55 -19.72 -15.28 -1.93
N ILE A 56 -18.66 -14.74 -1.30
CA ILE A 56 -18.20 -15.17 0.01
C ILE A 56 -19.28 -14.91 1.06
N LEU A 57 -19.90 -13.72 1.09
CA LEU A 57 -20.92 -13.38 2.08
C LEU A 57 -22.23 -14.17 1.93
N ASP A 58 -22.59 -14.55 0.71
CA ASP A 58 -23.84 -15.25 0.40
C ASP A 58 -23.75 -16.76 0.67
N ASP A 59 -22.56 -17.35 0.64
CA ASP A 59 -22.34 -18.78 0.86
C ASP A 59 -21.17 -19.05 1.83
N GLU A 60 -21.49 -19.62 2.99
CA GLU A 60 -20.51 -19.97 4.02
C GLU A 60 -19.58 -21.13 3.63
N SER A 61 -19.99 -21.96 2.66
CA SER A 61 -19.19 -23.09 2.18
C SER A 61 -18.07 -22.66 1.21
N VAL A 62 -18.11 -21.43 0.72
CA VAL A 62 -17.10 -20.88 -0.19
C VAL A 62 -15.73 -20.87 0.46
N ASN A 63 -14.78 -21.52 -0.21
CA ASN A 63 -13.36 -21.45 0.13
C ASN A 63 -12.83 -20.05 -0.22
N ILE A 64 -12.61 -19.24 0.81
CA ILE A 64 -12.15 -17.84 0.67
C ILE A 64 -10.80 -17.78 -0.06
N TYR A 65 -9.86 -18.66 0.28
CA TYR A 65 -8.52 -18.65 -0.31
C TYR A 65 -8.59 -18.85 -1.83
N ALA A 66 -9.24 -19.93 -2.28
CA ALA A 66 -9.40 -20.21 -3.71
C ALA A 66 -10.22 -19.14 -4.45
N THR A 67 -11.12 -18.45 -3.75
CA THR A 67 -11.95 -17.40 -4.35
C THR A 67 -11.19 -16.10 -4.57
N LEU A 68 -10.22 -15.78 -3.70
CA LEU A 68 -9.43 -14.55 -3.75
C LEU A 68 -8.11 -14.69 -4.53
N GLU A 69 -7.57 -15.90 -4.68
CA GLU A 69 -6.32 -16.17 -5.42
C GLU A 69 -6.24 -15.46 -6.79
N PRO A 70 -7.27 -15.48 -7.66
CA PRO A 70 -7.21 -14.76 -8.94
C PRO A 70 -7.07 -13.24 -8.80
N VAL A 71 -7.61 -12.65 -7.72
CA VAL A 71 -7.49 -11.21 -7.44
C VAL A 71 -6.09 -10.87 -6.93
N GLU A 72 -5.51 -11.73 -6.10
CA GLU A 72 -4.13 -11.56 -5.62
C GLU A 72 -3.12 -11.67 -6.78
N ASP A 73 -3.30 -12.65 -7.68
CA ASP A 73 -2.46 -12.86 -8.85
C ASP A 73 -2.48 -11.66 -9.81
N GLU A 74 -3.67 -11.16 -10.15
CA GLU A 74 -3.79 -9.97 -11.00
C GLU A 74 -3.24 -8.72 -10.28
N GLY A 75 -3.42 -8.66 -8.96
CA GLY A 75 -2.92 -7.58 -8.11
C GLY A 75 -1.42 -7.46 -8.08
N ALA A 76 -0.67 -8.56 -8.24
CA ALA A 76 0.78 -8.55 -8.31
C ALA A 76 1.33 -7.63 -9.42
N PHE A 77 0.52 -7.37 -10.44
CA PHE A 77 0.90 -6.55 -11.58
C PHE A 77 0.49 -5.07 -11.48
N LEU A 78 -0.17 -4.62 -10.41
CA LEU A 78 -0.43 -3.19 -10.20
C LEU A 78 0.89 -2.42 -10.07
N HIS A 79 0.97 -1.20 -10.57
CA HIS A 79 2.23 -0.46 -10.59
C HIS A 79 2.56 0.15 -9.23
N ASN A 80 1.55 0.53 -8.45
CA ASN A 80 1.69 1.06 -7.10
C ASN A 80 2.03 -0.05 -6.08
N ALA A 81 3.27 -0.03 -5.58
CA ALA A 81 3.76 -1.04 -4.62
C ALA A 81 3.01 -1.03 -3.27
N GLU A 82 2.48 0.11 -2.83
CA GLU A 82 1.67 0.19 -1.61
C GLU A 82 0.34 -0.52 -1.78
N LEU A 83 -0.36 -0.19 -2.87
CA LEU A 83 -1.66 -0.76 -3.21
C LEU A 83 -1.56 -2.28 -3.35
N ARG A 84 -0.51 -2.78 -4.03
CA ARG A 84 -0.20 -4.21 -4.11
C ARG A 84 -0.08 -4.86 -2.73
N ALA A 85 0.74 -4.27 -1.86
CA ALA A 85 1.02 -4.83 -0.55
C ALA A 85 -0.25 -4.87 0.33
N ARG A 86 -1.04 -3.79 0.31
CA ARG A 86 -2.30 -3.70 1.08
C ARG A 86 -3.36 -4.65 0.54
N LEU A 87 -3.50 -4.76 -0.78
CA LEU A 87 -4.45 -5.70 -1.37
C LEU A 87 -4.13 -7.14 -1.00
N LYS A 88 -2.87 -7.55 -1.17
CA LYS A 88 -2.40 -8.88 -0.78
C LYS A 88 -2.67 -9.14 0.70
N TYR A 89 -2.28 -8.19 1.56
CA TYR A 89 -2.48 -8.29 3.00
C TYR A 89 -3.96 -8.51 3.36
N ASN A 90 -4.86 -7.70 2.81
CA ASN A 90 -6.29 -7.79 3.10
C ASN A 90 -6.90 -9.12 2.61
N CYS A 91 -6.46 -9.64 1.47
CA CYS A 91 -6.92 -10.94 0.98
C CYS A 91 -6.41 -12.09 1.87
N GLU A 92 -5.13 -12.09 2.22
CA GLU A 92 -4.53 -13.06 3.16
C GLU A 92 -5.24 -13.02 4.53
N ARG A 93 -5.48 -11.84 5.08
CA ARG A 93 -6.22 -11.66 6.35
C ARG A 93 -7.65 -12.17 6.29
N THR A 94 -8.33 -11.95 5.16
CA THR A 94 -9.69 -12.47 4.95
C THR A 94 -9.69 -14.00 4.91
N ALA A 95 -8.72 -14.61 4.22
CA ALA A 95 -8.59 -16.07 4.16
C ALA A 95 -8.24 -16.69 5.53
N GLN A 96 -7.55 -15.94 6.38
CA GLN A 96 -7.16 -16.31 7.74
C GLN A 96 -8.28 -16.16 8.79
N TRP A 97 -9.53 -15.86 8.39
CA TRP A 97 -10.67 -15.74 9.31
C TRP A 97 -10.80 -16.89 10.34
N PRO A 98 -10.50 -18.18 10.03
CA PRO A 98 -10.69 -19.25 11.00
C PRO A 98 -9.81 -19.11 12.25
N ILE A 99 -8.69 -18.37 12.16
CA ILE A 99 -7.76 -18.14 13.28
C ILE A 99 -8.42 -17.27 14.35
N ILE A 100 -9.23 -16.30 13.94
CA ILE A 100 -9.93 -15.37 14.84
C ILE A 100 -11.40 -15.78 15.06
N ARG A 101 -11.74 -17.04 14.72
CA ARG A 101 -13.06 -17.62 14.94
C ARG A 101 -13.34 -17.65 16.45
N GLY A 102 -14.25 -16.78 16.88
CA GLY A 102 -14.58 -16.57 18.30
C GLY A 102 -14.48 -15.10 18.74
N TYR A 103 -13.66 -14.29 18.04
CA TYR A 103 -13.56 -12.84 18.28
C TYR A 103 -14.32 -12.03 17.24
N ALA A 104 -14.42 -12.56 16.02
CA ALA A 104 -15.21 -11.98 14.94
C ALA A 104 -15.87 -13.09 14.12
N SER A 105 -17.05 -12.79 13.60
CA SER A 105 -17.71 -13.65 12.63
C SER A 105 -17.03 -13.56 11.26
N ARG A 106 -17.19 -14.61 10.44
CA ARG A 106 -16.69 -14.63 9.06
C ARG A 106 -17.16 -13.40 8.27
N ARG A 107 -18.42 -13.01 8.42
CA ARG A 107 -18.99 -11.81 7.79
C ARG A 107 -18.22 -10.56 8.16
N GLU A 108 -17.97 -10.35 9.44
CA GLU A 108 -17.28 -9.15 9.93
C GLU A 108 -15.85 -9.05 9.41
N VAL A 109 -15.12 -10.16 9.38
CA VAL A 109 -13.76 -10.22 8.82
C VAL A 109 -13.78 -9.85 7.33
N VAL A 110 -14.69 -10.45 6.57
CA VAL A 110 -14.85 -10.22 5.13
C VAL A 110 -15.26 -8.78 4.83
N GLU A 111 -16.23 -8.23 5.57
CA GLU A 111 -16.66 -6.85 5.38
C GLU A 111 -15.56 -5.83 5.73
N THR A 112 -14.71 -6.17 6.69
CA THR A 112 -13.60 -5.31 7.14
C THR A 112 -12.47 -5.30 6.13
N TYR A 113 -11.78 -6.44 5.94
CA TYR A 113 -10.56 -6.46 5.13
C TYR A 113 -10.86 -6.31 3.63
N LEU A 114 -11.92 -6.95 3.10
CA LEU A 114 -12.28 -6.72 1.70
C LEU A 114 -12.93 -5.35 1.51
N GLY A 115 -13.56 -4.77 2.54
CA GLY A 115 -14.02 -3.39 2.52
C GLY A 115 -12.85 -2.41 2.34
N ASP A 116 -11.81 -2.56 3.15
CA ASP A 116 -10.60 -1.73 3.08
C ASP A 116 -9.87 -1.90 1.74
N ALA A 117 -9.73 -3.13 1.24
CA ALA A 117 -9.14 -3.37 -0.08
C ALA A 117 -9.94 -2.73 -1.23
N ILE A 118 -11.28 -2.77 -1.16
CA ILE A 118 -12.14 -2.09 -2.14
C ILE A 118 -11.95 -0.58 -2.05
N ALA A 119 -11.89 -0.01 -0.84
CA ALA A 119 -11.66 1.42 -0.64
C ALA A 119 -10.29 1.87 -1.18
N ASP A 120 -9.25 1.06 -1.00
CA ASP A 120 -7.91 1.30 -1.56
C ASP A 120 -7.93 1.35 -3.09
N LEU A 121 -8.60 0.37 -3.71
CA LEU A 121 -8.76 0.33 -5.17
C LEU A 121 -9.60 1.50 -5.68
N GLU A 122 -10.64 1.91 -4.95
CA GLU A 122 -11.46 3.09 -5.29
C GLU A 122 -10.67 4.40 -5.20
N ALA A 123 -9.87 4.58 -4.15
CA ALA A 123 -8.97 5.72 -4.01
C ALA A 123 -7.94 5.76 -5.14
N ALA A 124 -7.34 4.61 -5.49
CA ALA A 124 -6.40 4.49 -6.60
C ALA A 124 -7.04 4.86 -7.95
N VAL A 125 -8.29 4.42 -8.21
CA VAL A 125 -9.04 4.78 -9.43
C VAL A 125 -9.33 6.28 -9.51
N ARG A 126 -9.55 6.95 -8.36
CA ARG A 126 -9.74 8.40 -8.30
C ARG A 126 -8.43 9.20 -8.38
N GLY A 127 -7.30 8.53 -8.19
CA GLY A 127 -5.99 9.19 -8.07
C GLY A 127 -5.76 9.85 -6.70
N ASP A 128 -6.51 9.44 -5.68
CA ASP A 128 -6.36 9.93 -4.31
C ASP A 128 -5.22 9.22 -3.58
N GLY A 129 -4.83 9.78 -2.43
CA GLY A 129 -4.02 9.04 -1.46
C GLY A 129 -4.77 7.82 -0.94
N LEU A 130 -4.04 6.74 -0.63
CA LEU A 130 -4.66 5.55 -0.04
C LEU A 130 -5.22 5.88 1.34
N PRO A 131 -6.46 5.46 1.64
CA PRO A 131 -7.10 5.77 2.92
C PRO A 131 -6.34 5.12 4.08
N ALA A 132 -6.48 5.67 5.28
CA ALA A 132 -6.03 4.99 6.49
C ALA A 132 -6.75 3.64 6.63
N GLN A 133 -6.09 2.67 7.24
CA GLN A 133 -6.70 1.38 7.55
C GLN A 133 -7.85 1.58 8.55
N SER A 134 -8.96 0.85 8.39
CA SER A 134 -10.09 0.98 9.31
C SER A 134 -9.70 0.59 10.73
N HIS A 135 -10.28 1.28 11.73
CA HIS A 135 -10.12 0.94 13.15
C HIS A 135 -10.44 -0.54 13.42
N ARG A 136 -11.46 -1.06 12.73
CA ARG A 136 -11.86 -2.46 12.82
C ARG A 136 -10.79 -3.41 12.32
N ALA A 137 -10.14 -3.12 11.19
CA ALA A 137 -9.08 -3.97 10.68
C ALA A 137 -7.86 -3.98 11.61
N ALA A 138 -7.51 -2.83 12.21
CA ALA A 138 -6.44 -2.76 13.21
C ALA A 138 -6.75 -3.56 14.48
N TRP A 139 -7.99 -3.52 14.98
CA TRP A 139 -8.44 -4.36 16.09
C TRP A 139 -8.30 -5.85 15.80
N LEU A 140 -8.75 -6.30 14.63
CA LEU A 140 -8.61 -7.69 14.20
C LEU A 140 -7.14 -8.09 14.04
N ASP A 141 -6.30 -7.19 13.55
CA ASP A 141 -4.85 -7.40 13.44
C ASP A 141 -4.19 -7.53 14.81
N MET A 142 -4.62 -6.75 15.80
CA MET A 142 -4.15 -6.90 17.19
C MET A 142 -4.51 -8.28 17.76
N ILE A 143 -5.75 -8.74 17.57
CA ILE A 143 -6.17 -10.08 18.02
C ILE A 143 -5.30 -11.16 17.37
N TYR A 144 -5.06 -11.02 16.06
CA TYR A 144 -4.21 -11.94 15.31
C TYR A 144 -2.76 -11.96 15.83
N GLU A 145 -2.17 -10.79 16.09
CA GLU A 145 -0.77 -10.66 16.48
C GLU A 145 -0.50 -10.98 17.96
N LYS A 146 -1.51 -10.81 18.83
CA LYS A 146 -1.35 -10.96 20.28
C LYS A 146 -1.81 -12.31 20.83
N GLU A 147 -2.44 -13.16 20.01
CA GLU A 147 -2.97 -14.46 20.45
C GLU A 147 -3.72 -14.35 21.79
N ILE A 148 -4.67 -13.39 21.88
CA ILE A 148 -5.34 -13.05 23.14
C ILE A 148 -5.89 -14.35 23.77
N PRO A 149 -5.59 -14.71 25.02
CA PRO A 149 -5.68 -16.10 25.47
C PRO A 149 -7.06 -16.77 25.43
N GLN A 150 -8.18 -16.05 25.26
CA GLN A 150 -9.51 -16.61 25.04
C GLN A 150 -10.41 -15.62 24.27
N PRO A 151 -11.43 -16.09 23.51
CA PRO A 151 -12.47 -15.22 22.96
C PRO A 151 -13.24 -14.58 24.12
N ARG A 152 -12.87 -13.34 24.44
CA ARG A 152 -13.54 -12.49 25.41
C ARG A 152 -14.40 -11.50 24.65
N HIS A 153 -15.61 -11.25 25.15
CA HIS A 153 -16.48 -10.26 24.53
C HIS A 153 -15.78 -8.89 24.62
N TYR A 154 -15.91 -8.04 23.60
CA TYR A 154 -15.27 -6.71 23.56
C TYR A 154 -15.45 -5.91 24.86
N THR A 155 -16.66 -5.97 25.41
CA THR A 155 -17.04 -5.34 26.68
C THR A 155 -16.34 -5.91 27.90
N GLU A 156 -15.88 -7.17 27.88
CA GLU A 156 -15.16 -7.81 28.99
C GLU A 156 -13.69 -7.38 29.00
N VAL A 157 -13.06 -7.28 27.83
CA VAL A 157 -11.68 -6.78 27.70
C VAL A 157 -11.61 -5.28 28.04
N ALA A 158 -12.60 -4.50 27.60
CA ALA A 158 -12.70 -3.08 27.95
C ALA A 158 -12.92 -2.86 29.46
N ALA A 159 -13.69 -3.73 30.12
CA ALA A 159 -13.91 -3.66 31.57
C ALA A 159 -12.65 -4.01 32.39
N GLU A 160 -11.88 -5.02 31.99
CA GLU A 160 -10.59 -5.33 32.65
C GLU A 160 -9.58 -4.20 32.50
N MET A 161 -9.48 -3.60 31.31
CA MET A 161 -8.62 -2.43 31.09
C MET A 161 -9.00 -1.25 31.98
N MET A 162 -10.30 -0.95 32.10
CA MET A 162 -10.80 0.06 33.07
C MET A 162 -10.39 -0.25 34.51
N THR A 163 -10.37 -1.53 34.89
CA THR A 163 -10.03 -1.98 36.25
C THR A 163 -8.54 -1.82 36.56
N GLU A 164 -7.68 -1.90 35.53
CA GLU A 164 -6.24 -1.64 35.61
C GLU A 164 -5.89 -0.13 35.49
N GLY A 165 -6.88 0.75 35.41
CA GLY A 165 -6.69 2.20 35.27
C GLY A 165 -6.34 2.65 33.85
N ILE A 166 -6.62 1.80 32.85
CA ILE A 166 -6.43 2.08 31.44
C ILE A 166 -7.79 2.51 30.86
N ASP A 167 -7.88 3.78 30.46
CA ASP A 167 -9.09 4.40 29.92
C ASP A 167 -9.58 3.66 28.65
N PRO A 168 -10.85 3.30 28.47
CA PRO A 168 -11.34 2.68 27.24
C PRO A 168 -11.30 3.62 26.01
N ASP A 169 -11.15 4.94 26.19
CA ASP A 169 -10.83 5.89 25.10
C ASP A 169 -9.36 5.74 24.62
N PHE A 170 -8.57 4.88 25.26
CA PHE A 170 -7.23 4.44 24.84
C PHE A 170 -7.23 3.61 23.56
N GLU A 171 -8.41 3.25 23.03
CA GLU A 171 -8.54 2.77 21.66
C GLU A 171 -7.85 3.70 20.69
N GLU A 172 -8.00 5.03 20.79
CA GLU A 172 -7.37 5.96 19.84
C GLU A 172 -5.84 6.05 20.04
N LEU A 173 -5.34 6.06 21.28
CA LEU A 173 -3.91 6.23 21.57
C LEU A 173 -3.07 4.96 21.39
N GLN A 174 -3.58 3.78 21.72
CA GLN A 174 -2.88 2.53 21.40
C GLN A 174 -3.11 2.07 19.97
N TYR A 175 -4.22 2.45 19.34
CA TYR A 175 -4.36 2.38 17.89
C TYR A 175 -3.37 3.28 17.20
N GLU A 176 -3.24 4.57 17.59
CA GLU A 176 -2.23 5.47 17.04
C GLU A 176 -0.82 4.92 17.26
N ALA A 177 -0.48 4.47 18.47
CA ALA A 177 0.83 3.87 18.74
C ALA A 177 1.07 2.57 17.95
N PHE A 178 0.06 1.73 17.76
CA PHE A 178 0.15 0.50 16.96
C PHE A 178 0.24 0.80 15.47
N CYS A 179 -0.59 1.70 14.94
CA CYS A 179 -0.55 2.19 13.58
C CYS A 179 0.79 2.88 13.30
N GLU A 180 1.30 3.71 14.19
CA GLU A 180 2.62 4.33 14.08
C GLU A 180 3.74 3.29 14.09
N GLU A 181 3.72 2.32 15.01
CA GLU A 181 4.75 1.27 15.08
C GLU A 181 4.68 0.31 13.89
N ARG A 182 3.48 0.00 13.40
CA ARG A 182 3.28 -0.84 12.22
C ARG A 182 3.63 -0.10 10.93
N GLU A 183 3.25 1.16 10.79
CA GLU A 183 3.74 2.02 9.70
C GLU A 183 5.25 2.13 9.77
N ARG A 184 5.84 2.25 10.96
CA ARG A 184 7.30 2.25 11.14
C ARG A 184 7.92 0.93 10.68
N ARG A 185 7.30 -0.22 10.95
CA ARG A 185 7.72 -1.56 10.46
C ARG A 185 7.53 -1.72 8.95
N GLN A 186 6.43 -1.24 8.38
CA GLN A 186 6.20 -1.26 6.93
C GLN A 186 7.16 -0.31 6.19
N ARG A 187 7.43 0.88 6.74
CA ARG A 187 8.43 1.83 6.24
C ARG A 187 9.85 1.29 6.39
N SER A 188 10.17 0.55 7.46
CA SER A 188 11.49 -0.07 7.63
C SER A 188 11.69 -1.21 6.61
N HIS A 189 10.66 -2.02 6.36
CA HIS A 189 10.66 -3.02 5.29
C HIS A 189 10.84 -2.37 3.90
N ARG A 190 10.15 -1.25 3.62
CA ARG A 190 10.37 -0.46 2.39
C ARG A 190 11.83 -0.01 2.21
N ARG A 191 12.50 0.43 3.28
CA ARG A 191 13.92 0.84 3.22
C ARG A 191 14.87 -0.34 2.98
N ILE A 192 14.57 -1.53 3.51
CA ILE A 192 15.38 -2.73 3.31
C ILE A 192 15.29 -3.21 1.85
N PHE A 193 14.08 -3.25 1.27
CA PHE A 193 13.90 -3.61 -0.15
C PHE A 193 14.45 -2.56 -1.14
N SER A 194 14.47 -1.28 -0.76
CA SER A 194 15.12 -0.22 -1.55
C SER A 194 16.65 -0.30 -1.53
N ARG A 195 17.26 -0.93 -0.51
CA ARG A 195 18.73 -1.14 -0.45
C ARG A 195 19.20 -2.34 -1.26
N MET A 196 18.35 -3.36 -1.47
CA MET A 196 18.72 -4.54 -2.26
C MET A 196 18.54 -4.37 -3.77
N SER A 197 17.88 -3.29 -4.23
CA SER A 197 17.65 -3.00 -5.66
C SER A 197 18.56 -1.91 -6.24
N SER A 198 19.56 -1.45 -5.47
CA SER A 198 20.64 -0.63 -6.01
C SER A 198 21.77 -1.53 -6.54
N PRO A 199 22.17 -1.43 -7.81
CA PRO A 199 23.40 -2.08 -8.26
C PRO A 199 24.60 -1.46 -7.50
N PRO A 200 25.63 -2.25 -7.14
CA PRO A 200 26.81 -1.71 -6.49
C PRO A 200 27.53 -0.80 -7.49
N GLY A 201 27.45 0.51 -7.28
CA GLY A 201 27.92 1.48 -8.27
C GLY A 201 28.48 2.74 -7.62
N VAL A 202 29.81 2.80 -7.59
CA VAL A 202 30.67 3.96 -7.34
C VAL A 202 30.84 4.34 -5.86
N ALA A 203 31.70 3.59 -5.19
CA ALA A 203 32.49 4.12 -4.09
C ALA A 203 33.19 5.40 -4.57
N ARG A 204 32.74 6.54 -4.05
CA ARG A 204 33.34 7.85 -4.28
C ARG A 204 34.74 7.81 -3.68
N GLN A 205 35.75 7.57 -4.52
CA GLN A 205 37.15 7.77 -4.17
C GLN A 205 37.29 9.20 -3.65
N ARG A 206 37.46 9.35 -2.34
CA ARG A 206 38.00 10.57 -1.77
C ARG A 206 39.49 10.54 -2.05
N SER A 207 39.89 11.30 -3.05
CA SER A 207 41.28 11.67 -3.29
C SER A 207 41.85 12.26 -2.00
N GLU A 208 42.86 11.58 -1.47
CA GLU A 208 43.77 12.13 -0.49
C GLU A 208 44.43 13.38 -1.09
N THR A 209 44.39 14.49 -0.36
CA THR A 209 45.26 15.64 -0.62
C THR A 209 45.93 15.94 0.71
N PRO A 210 47.25 15.76 0.84
CA PRO A 210 47.93 16.13 2.07
C PRO A 210 47.98 17.67 2.16
N PRO A 211 47.81 18.27 3.35
CA PRO A 211 48.09 19.68 3.51
C PRO A 211 49.60 19.91 3.37
N ALA A 212 49.96 20.77 2.42
CA ALA A 212 51.26 21.43 2.39
C ALA A 212 51.18 22.67 3.28
N GLY A 213 52.16 22.82 4.18
CA GLY A 213 52.37 24.04 4.97
C GLY A 213 52.12 23.86 6.46
#